data_AF-A0A4Y2RY53-F1
#
_entry.id   AF-A0A4Y2RY53-F1
#
_cell.length_a   1.000
_cell.length_b   1.000
_cell.length_c   1.000
_cell.angle_alpha   90.00
_cell.angle_beta   90.00
_cell.angle_gamma   90.00
#
_symmetry.space_group_name_H-M   'P 1'
#
loop_
_entity.id
_entity.type
_entity.pdbx_description
1 polymer ?
#
loop_
_entity_poly.entity_id
_entity_poly.type
_entity_poly.pdbx_seq_one_letter_code
_entity_poly.pdbx_strand_id
1 'polypeptide(L)'
;MFLFRSQLTLSVEHEKVLRDISLFIATVYVIPWLNCSAAVKAPKQDLCFLKSYEKIDETVSEAALKKFIQHLWYLSEELSVLSLFDEDADVQVKLKIVANLDRECLHMEWRYIPSVQEAAGEKFDKTLDDFVSTKSKDFFFRLRMETCFLQEFPSS
;
A
#
# COMPACT_ATOMS: atom_id res chain seq x y z
N MET A 1 9.72 8.15 23.20
CA MET A 1 9.09 7.76 24.49
C MET A 1 10.07 7.71 25.67
N PHE A 2 11.33 7.27 25.51
CA PHE A 2 12.33 7.29 26.61
C PHE A 2 12.50 8.68 27.26
N LEU A 3 12.38 9.74 26.47
CA LEU A 3 12.46 11.15 26.89
C LEU A 3 11.50 11.55 28.02
N PHE A 4 10.34 10.88 28.15
CA PHE A 4 9.32 11.20 29.17
C PHE A 4 9.20 10.12 30.26
N ARG A 5 10.16 9.18 30.32
CA ARG A 5 10.09 8.04 31.25
C ARG A 5 10.03 8.47 32.72
N SER A 6 10.65 9.60 33.08
CA SER A 6 10.61 10.15 34.44
C SER A 6 9.28 10.82 34.80
N GLN A 7 8.46 11.16 33.80
CA GLN A 7 7.17 11.85 33.97
C GLN A 7 5.98 10.88 33.89
N LEU A 8 6.19 9.69 33.31
CA LEU A 8 5.19 8.64 33.16
C LEU A 8 5.51 7.48 34.09
N THR A 9 4.75 7.32 35.17
CA THR A 9 4.84 6.15 36.05
C THR A 9 4.23 4.94 35.34
N LEU A 10 5.06 4.15 34.65
CA LEU A 10 4.62 2.99 33.87
C LEU A 10 4.85 1.69 34.64
N SER A 11 3.90 0.76 34.54
CA SER A 11 4.11 -0.62 34.98
C SER A 11 5.05 -1.35 34.02
N VAL A 12 5.65 -2.46 34.46
CA VAL A 12 6.52 -3.31 33.64
C VAL A 12 5.80 -3.79 32.36
N GLU A 13 4.50 -4.09 32.46
CA GLU A 13 3.66 -4.46 31.31
C GLU A 13 3.51 -3.32 30.31
N HIS A 14 3.23 -2.10 30.78
CA HIS A 14 3.13 -0.94 29.90
C HIS A 14 4.47 -0.57 29.25
N GLU A 15 5.59 -0.74 29.95
CA GLU A 15 6.92 -0.55 29.36
C GLU A 15 7.18 -1.53 28.21
N LYS A 16 6.78 -2.80 28.37
CA LYS A 16 6.88 -3.82 27.30
C LYS A 16 6.03 -3.43 26.09
N VAL A 17 4.75 -3.12 26.28
CA VAL A 17 3.85 -2.72 25.18
C VAL A 17 4.38 -1.47 24.45
N LEU A 18 4.85 -0.46 25.19
CA LEU A 18 5.42 0.75 24.60
C LEU A 18 6.68 0.48 23.78
N ARG A 19 7.54 -0.43 24.26
CA ARG A 19 8.72 -0.86 23.49
C ARG A 19 8.29 -1.53 22.20
N ASP A 20 7.36 -2.47 22.27
CA ASP A 20 6.93 -3.26 21.11
C ASP A 20 6.25 -2.35 20.06
N ILE A 21 5.42 -1.39 20.48
CA ILE A 21 4.86 -0.34 19.59
C ILE A 21 5.95 0.57 19.02
N SER A 22 6.95 0.95 19.82
CA SER A 22 8.03 1.83 19.34
C SER A 22 8.87 1.13 18.28
N LEU A 23 9.16 -0.16 18.46
CA LEU A 23 9.84 -0.99 17.47
C LEU A 23 8.99 -1.08 16.20
N PHE A 24 7.69 -1.39 16.33
CA PHE A 24 6.76 -1.42 15.21
C PHE A 24 6.77 -0.11 14.40
N ILE A 25 6.65 1.04 15.07
CA ILE A 25 6.65 2.35 14.40
C ILE A 25 7.99 2.56 13.67
N ALA A 26 9.11 2.33 14.35
CA ALA A 26 10.44 2.59 13.80
C ALA A 26 10.81 1.67 12.62
N THR A 27 10.44 0.39 12.68
CA THR A 27 10.84 -0.59 11.66
C THR A 27 9.85 -0.71 10.52
N VAL A 28 8.55 -0.47 10.77
CA VAL A 28 7.50 -0.70 9.77
C VAL A 28 6.85 0.58 9.28
N TYR A 29 6.57 1.53 10.17
CA TYR A 29 5.69 2.65 9.85
C TYR A 29 6.43 3.92 9.40
N VAL A 30 7.63 4.19 9.92
CA VAL A 30 8.37 5.43 9.61
C VAL A 30 8.63 5.60 8.11
N ILE A 31 9.04 4.55 7.40
CA ILE A 31 9.37 4.66 5.97
C ILE A 31 8.12 4.95 5.11
N PRO A 32 7.01 4.20 5.20
CA PRO A 32 5.77 4.57 4.52
C PRO A 32 5.26 5.96 4.93
N TRP A 33 5.33 6.31 6.21
CA TRP A 33 4.90 7.61 6.69
C TRP A 33 5.69 8.76 6.06
N LEU A 34 7.01 8.65 5.96
CA LEU A 34 7.82 9.71 5.34
C LEU A 34 7.55 9.85 3.84
N ASN A 35 7.15 8.77 3.17
CA ASN A 35 6.86 8.79 1.75
C ASN A 35 5.37 9.03 1.42
N CYS A 36 4.51 9.30 2.42
CA CYS A 36 3.06 9.48 2.21
C CYS A 36 2.70 10.77 1.47
N SER A 37 3.62 11.74 1.38
CA SER A 37 3.41 13.02 0.71
C SER A 37 3.29 12.89 -0.82
N ALA A 38 3.82 11.81 -1.41
CA ALA A 38 3.76 11.54 -2.83
C ALA A 38 2.63 10.56 -3.14
N ALA A 39 1.48 11.07 -3.58
CA ALA A 39 0.32 10.25 -3.94
C ALA A 39 0.65 9.19 -5.01
N VAL A 40 1.57 9.49 -5.93
CA VAL A 40 2.00 8.56 -6.99
C VAL A 40 2.67 7.29 -6.45
N LYS A 41 3.32 7.37 -5.28
CA LYS A 41 4.01 6.24 -4.63
C LYS A 41 3.08 5.43 -3.73
N ALA A 42 1.90 5.95 -3.40
CA ALA A 42 1.03 5.36 -2.39
C ALA A 42 0.53 3.96 -2.75
N PRO A 43 0.12 3.62 -4.00
CA PRO A 43 -0.30 2.26 -4.31
C PRO A 43 0.83 1.23 -4.13
N LYS A 44 2.05 1.57 -4.57
CA LYS A 44 3.24 0.72 -4.39
C LYS A 44 3.56 0.53 -2.91
N GLN A 45 3.44 1.57 -2.10
CA GLN A 45 3.65 1.49 -0.65
C GLN A 45 2.61 0.60 0.03
N ASP A 46 1.33 0.76 -0.28
CA ASP A 46 0.26 -0.10 0.24
C ASP A 46 0.51 -1.57 -0.12
N LEU A 47 0.94 -1.84 -1.36
CA LEU A 47 1.30 -3.18 -1.82
C LEU A 47 2.54 -3.75 -1.10
N CYS A 48 3.61 -2.96 -0.99
CA CYS A 48 4.83 -3.36 -0.28
C CYS A 48 4.55 -3.61 1.21
N PHE A 49 3.67 -2.83 1.81
CA PHE A 49 3.23 -3.00 3.19
C PHE A 49 2.68 -4.42 3.39
N LEU A 50 1.75 -4.87 2.53
CA LEU A 50 1.20 -6.23 2.58
C LEU A 50 2.25 -7.34 2.42
N LYS A 51 3.24 -7.14 1.54
CA LYS A 51 4.28 -8.16 1.26
C LYS A 51 5.36 -8.28 2.35
N SER A 52 5.51 -7.30 3.22
CA SER A 52 6.67 -7.19 4.12
C SER A 52 6.41 -7.72 5.54
N TYR A 53 5.17 -8.07 5.86
CA TYR A 53 4.68 -7.98 7.23
C TYR A 53 4.80 -9.27 8.06
N GLU A 54 4.99 -10.44 7.44
CA GLU A 54 5.19 -11.72 8.13
C GLU A 54 6.54 -11.84 8.89
N LYS A 55 7.47 -10.90 8.73
CA LYS A 55 8.89 -11.13 9.07
C LYS A 55 9.37 -10.58 10.42
N ILE A 56 8.50 -9.97 11.24
CA ILE A 56 8.95 -9.16 12.41
C ILE A 56 8.53 -9.77 13.75
N ASP A 57 7.24 -10.02 13.99
CA ASP A 57 6.70 -10.66 15.20
C ASP A 57 5.27 -11.15 14.93
N GLU A 58 4.98 -12.44 15.06
CA GLU A 58 3.68 -13.02 14.66
C GLU A 58 2.48 -12.35 15.33
N THR A 59 2.57 -12.01 16.63
CA THR A 59 1.43 -11.48 17.39
C THR A 59 1.20 -10.00 17.13
N VAL A 60 2.27 -9.21 17.17
CA VAL A 60 2.19 -7.77 16.81
C VAL A 60 1.80 -7.63 15.35
N SER A 61 2.28 -8.55 14.51
CA SER A 61 1.91 -8.58 13.11
C SER A 61 0.40 -8.86 12.94
N GLU A 62 -0.15 -9.94 13.48
CA GLU A 62 -1.58 -10.21 13.27
C GLU A 62 -2.48 -9.02 13.68
N ALA A 63 -2.18 -8.39 14.82
CA ALA A 63 -2.94 -7.25 15.33
C ALA A 63 -2.85 -6.00 14.43
N ALA A 64 -1.64 -5.62 13.99
CA ALA A 64 -1.50 -4.45 13.14
C ALA A 64 -1.94 -4.75 11.70
N LEU A 65 -1.73 -5.95 11.16
CA LEU A 65 -2.26 -6.34 9.85
C LEU A 65 -3.78 -6.16 9.80
N LYS A 66 -4.52 -6.65 10.81
CA LYS A 66 -5.97 -6.44 10.94
C LYS A 66 -6.37 -4.96 10.89
N LYS A 67 -5.50 -4.06 11.38
CA LYS A 67 -5.74 -2.63 11.31
C LYS A 67 -5.42 -2.08 9.92
N PHE A 68 -4.28 -2.44 9.34
CA PHE A 68 -3.77 -1.86 8.10
C PHE A 68 -4.48 -2.35 6.83
N ILE A 69 -5.05 -3.56 6.82
CA ILE A 69 -5.91 -4.01 5.70
C ILE A 69 -7.11 -3.06 5.49
N GLN A 70 -7.50 -2.29 6.50
CA GLN A 70 -8.54 -1.25 6.41
C GLN A 70 -8.01 0.10 5.90
N HIS A 71 -6.70 0.23 5.66
CA HIS A 71 -6.03 1.48 5.28
C HIS A 71 -5.41 1.45 3.87
N LEU A 72 -5.73 0.43 3.05
CA LEU A 72 -5.20 0.23 1.69
C LEU A 72 -5.95 1.07 0.63
N TRP A 73 -6.17 2.36 0.91
CA TRP A 73 -7.03 3.21 0.08
C TRP A 73 -6.56 3.35 -1.37
N TYR A 74 -5.25 3.25 -1.59
CA TYR A 74 -4.66 3.42 -2.91
C TYR A 74 -4.60 2.12 -3.73
N LEU A 75 -4.88 0.97 -3.11
CA LEU A 75 -5.17 -0.29 -3.81
C LEU A 75 -6.65 -0.34 -4.22
N SER A 76 -7.00 0.53 -5.15
CA SER A 76 -8.33 0.59 -5.77
C SER A 76 -8.21 0.78 -7.29
N GLU A 77 -9.29 0.51 -8.02
CA GLU A 77 -9.28 0.63 -9.50
C GLU A 77 -8.89 2.04 -9.95
N GLU A 78 -9.48 3.07 -9.35
CA GLU A 78 -9.20 4.45 -9.76
C GLU A 78 -7.82 4.94 -9.29
N LEU A 79 -7.30 4.48 -8.16
CA LEU A 79 -6.07 5.05 -7.57
C LEU A 79 -4.81 4.25 -7.88
N SER A 80 -4.90 2.95 -8.19
CA SER A 80 -3.71 2.13 -8.49
C SER A 80 -2.98 2.59 -9.75
N VAL A 81 -3.70 3.25 -10.66
CA VAL A 81 -3.17 3.84 -11.90
C VAL A 81 -2.17 4.98 -11.64
N LEU A 82 -2.18 5.58 -10.45
CA LEU A 82 -1.19 6.58 -10.03
C LEU A 82 0.24 6.05 -10.11
N SER A 83 0.42 4.73 -10.01
CA SER A 83 1.71 4.05 -10.12
C SER A 83 2.38 4.22 -11.50
N LEU A 84 1.63 4.61 -12.54
CA LEU A 84 2.23 4.98 -13.83
C LEU A 84 3.22 6.14 -13.68
N PHE A 85 2.93 7.06 -12.76
CA PHE A 85 3.73 8.24 -12.46
C PHE A 85 4.75 8.02 -11.34
N ASP A 86 4.86 6.80 -10.79
CA ASP A 86 5.89 6.46 -9.82
C ASP A 86 7.20 6.14 -10.53
N GLU A 87 8.24 6.95 -10.31
CA GLU A 87 9.58 6.72 -10.86
C GLU A 87 10.19 5.40 -10.36
N ASP A 88 9.79 4.93 -9.16
CA ASP A 88 10.32 3.71 -8.59
C ASP A 88 9.57 2.45 -9.09
N ALA A 89 8.46 2.60 -9.84
CA ALA A 89 7.69 1.46 -10.33
C ALA A 89 8.34 0.82 -11.57
N ASP A 90 8.46 -0.51 -11.55
CA ASP A 90 9.08 -1.28 -12.63
C ASP A 90 8.35 -1.07 -13.97
N VAL A 91 9.12 -0.89 -15.05
CA VAL A 91 8.60 -0.63 -16.40
C VAL A 91 7.64 -1.73 -16.85
N GLN A 92 7.92 -3.00 -16.55
CA GLN A 92 7.03 -4.12 -16.90
C GLN A 92 5.70 -4.02 -16.15
N VAL A 93 5.71 -3.57 -14.90
CA VAL A 93 4.48 -3.31 -14.14
C VAL A 93 3.68 -2.18 -14.77
N LYS A 94 4.33 -1.08 -15.19
CA LYS A 94 3.66 0.03 -15.88
C LYS A 94 3.01 -0.43 -17.20
N LEU A 95 3.71 -1.23 -18.00
CA LEU A 95 3.17 -1.78 -19.25
C LEU A 95 1.95 -2.68 -18.98
N LYS A 96 1.99 -3.51 -17.94
CA LYS A 96 0.84 -4.33 -17.53
C LYS A 96 -0.34 -3.50 -17.02
N ILE A 97 -0.09 -2.42 -16.28
CA ILE A 97 -1.14 -1.47 -15.87
C ILE A 97 -1.84 -0.93 -17.12
N VAL A 98 -1.10 -0.46 -18.11
CA VAL A 98 -1.68 0.06 -19.37
C VAL A 98 -2.49 -1.03 -20.09
N ALA A 99 -1.96 -2.26 -20.19
CA ALA A 99 -2.66 -3.38 -20.81
C ALA A 99 -3.97 -3.73 -20.08
N ASN A 100 -4.01 -3.61 -18.75
CA ASN A 100 -5.19 -3.92 -17.96
C ASN A 100 -6.25 -2.81 -17.95
N LEU A 101 -5.97 -1.62 -18.51
CA LEU A 101 -6.98 -0.56 -18.66
C LEU A 101 -8.14 -0.97 -19.59
N ASP A 102 -7.99 -2.03 -20.37
CA ASP A 102 -9.04 -2.60 -21.22
C ASP A 102 -9.68 -3.87 -20.63
N ARG A 103 -9.22 -4.32 -19.47
CA ARG A 103 -9.74 -5.51 -18.78
C ARG A 103 -11.06 -5.20 -18.07
N GLU A 104 -12.04 -6.08 -18.20
CA GLU A 104 -13.30 -5.96 -17.45
C GLU A 104 -13.07 -5.91 -15.93
N CYS A 105 -13.81 -5.01 -15.27
CA CYS A 105 -13.84 -4.85 -13.82
C CYS A 105 -14.42 -6.11 -13.15
N LEU A 106 -13.62 -6.78 -12.33
CA LEU A 106 -14.09 -7.81 -11.42
C LEU A 106 -14.55 -7.13 -10.12
N HIS A 107 -15.70 -6.44 -10.18
CA HIS A 107 -16.43 -5.85 -9.05
C HIS A 107 -15.58 -5.54 -7.80
N MET A 108 -14.72 -4.51 -7.85
CA MET A 108 -14.15 -3.92 -6.64
C MET A 108 -15.06 -2.79 -6.16
N GLU A 109 -15.73 -2.98 -5.01
CA GLU A 109 -16.70 -2.05 -4.42
C GLU A 109 -16.08 -0.74 -3.88
N TRP A 110 -14.89 -0.31 -4.36
CA TRP A 110 -14.22 0.99 -4.20
C TRP A 110 -12.82 0.89 -3.57
N ARG A 111 -12.53 -0.18 -2.84
CA ARG A 111 -11.19 -0.46 -2.29
C ARG A 111 -10.98 -1.95 -2.16
N TYR A 112 -9.74 -2.38 -2.37
CA TYR A 112 -9.33 -3.73 -2.02
C TYR A 112 -9.22 -3.90 -0.49
N ILE A 113 -9.94 -4.87 0.04
CA ILE A 113 -9.86 -5.27 1.45
C ILE A 113 -9.57 -6.77 1.45
N PRO A 114 -8.30 -7.18 1.62
CA PRO A 114 -7.97 -8.60 1.70
C PRO A 114 -8.47 -9.19 3.02
N SER A 115 -8.71 -10.50 3.02
CA SER A 115 -8.85 -11.22 4.29
C SER A 115 -7.50 -11.27 5.03
N VAL A 116 -7.52 -11.46 6.34
CA VAL A 116 -6.26 -11.63 7.11
C VAL A 116 -5.45 -12.81 6.58
N GLN A 117 -6.11 -13.88 6.13
CA GLN A 117 -5.47 -15.08 5.56
C GLN A 117 -4.83 -14.80 4.19
N GLU A 118 -5.47 -13.97 3.36
CA GLU A 118 -4.92 -13.56 2.06
C GLU A 118 -3.71 -12.64 2.24
N ALA A 119 -3.76 -11.75 3.23
CA ALA A 119 -2.68 -10.81 3.53
C ALA A 119 -1.51 -11.42 4.34
N ALA A 120 -1.78 -12.45 5.15
CA ALA A 120 -0.80 -13.21 5.93
C ALA A 120 -0.49 -14.58 5.31
N GLY A 121 -0.64 -14.72 4.00
CA GLY A 121 -0.18 -15.90 3.28
C GLY A 121 1.25 -15.72 2.79
N GLU A 122 2.04 -16.81 2.79
CA GLU A 122 3.46 -16.85 2.36
C GLU A 122 3.72 -16.25 0.96
N LYS A 123 2.68 -16.03 0.16
CA LYS A 123 2.74 -15.33 -1.13
C LYS A 123 1.50 -14.47 -1.35
N PHE A 124 1.52 -13.24 -0.86
CA PHE A 124 0.72 -12.19 -1.49
C PHE A 124 1.27 -11.93 -2.91
N ASP A 125 0.76 -12.68 -3.90
CA ASP A 125 1.30 -12.74 -5.26
C ASP A 125 0.80 -11.61 -6.18
N LYS A 126 0.00 -10.67 -5.64
CA LYS A 126 -0.55 -9.59 -6.47
C LYS A 126 0.51 -8.55 -6.83
N THR A 127 0.34 -7.97 -8.00
CA THR A 127 1.07 -6.81 -8.52
C THR A 127 0.14 -5.62 -8.71
N LEU A 128 0.69 -4.43 -8.97
CA LEU A 128 -0.13 -3.21 -9.06
C LEU A 128 -1.16 -3.27 -10.20
N ASP A 129 -0.85 -3.98 -11.28
CA ASP A 129 -1.73 -4.18 -12.42
C ASP A 129 -2.96 -5.05 -12.09
N ASP A 130 -2.92 -5.88 -11.04
CA ASP A 130 -4.09 -6.67 -10.61
C ASP A 130 -5.24 -5.79 -10.09
N PHE A 131 -4.93 -4.56 -9.71
CA PHE A 131 -5.89 -3.58 -9.19
C PHE A 131 -6.34 -2.60 -10.26
N VAL A 132 -6.07 -2.84 -11.53
CA VAL A 132 -6.39 -1.95 -12.65
C VAL A 132 -7.38 -2.64 -13.59
N SER A 133 -8.35 -1.87 -14.07
CA SER A 133 -9.39 -2.32 -15.00
C SER A 133 -9.88 -1.17 -15.88
N THR A 134 -10.91 -1.42 -16.69
CA THR A 134 -11.61 -0.37 -17.45
C THR A 134 -12.08 0.80 -16.58
N LYS A 135 -12.42 0.58 -15.31
CA LYS A 135 -12.84 1.64 -14.39
C LYS A 135 -11.70 2.58 -14.01
N SER A 136 -10.46 2.13 -14.08
CA SER A 136 -9.28 2.97 -13.80
C SER A 136 -9.18 4.16 -14.76
N LYS A 137 -9.82 4.11 -15.94
CA LYS A 137 -9.89 5.24 -16.87
C LYS A 137 -10.68 6.43 -16.32
N ASP A 138 -11.60 6.20 -15.38
CA ASP A 138 -12.39 7.27 -14.75
C ASP A 138 -11.49 8.27 -14.02
N PHE A 139 -10.35 7.83 -13.50
CA PHE A 139 -9.34 8.69 -12.91
C PHE A 139 -8.89 9.80 -13.87
N PHE A 140 -8.48 9.42 -15.09
CA PHE A 140 -8.02 10.37 -16.10
C PHE A 140 -9.15 11.31 -16.54
N PHE A 141 -10.36 10.77 -16.71
CA PHE A 141 -11.53 11.57 -17.05
C PHE A 141 -11.86 12.61 -15.97
N ARG A 142 -11.89 12.21 -14.70
CA ARG A 142 -12.15 13.12 -13.55
C ARG A 142 -11.11 14.22 -13.45
N LEU A 143 -9.83 13.90 -13.67
CA LEU A 143 -8.74 14.86 -13.63
C LEU A 143 -8.57 15.67 -14.93
N ARG A 144 -9.38 15.38 -15.96
CA ARG A 144 -9.28 15.99 -17.30
C ARG A 144 -7.88 15.83 -17.90
N MET A 145 -7.28 14.67 -17.68
CA MET A 145 -5.99 14.31 -18.25
C MET A 145 -6.19 13.70 -19.62
N GLU A 146 -5.39 14.15 -20.59
CA GLU A 146 -5.30 13.47 -21.88
C GLU A 146 -4.65 12.10 -21.70
N THR A 147 -5.11 11.11 -22.46
CA THR A 147 -4.65 9.72 -22.36
C THR A 147 -3.70 9.32 -23.50
N CYS A 148 -3.32 10.25 -24.36
CA CYS A 148 -2.40 10.01 -25.48
C CYS A 148 -1.04 9.46 -25.02
N PHE A 149 -0.56 9.90 -23.85
CA PHE A 149 0.68 9.42 -23.24
C PHE A 149 0.69 7.91 -22.93
N LEU A 150 -0.47 7.27 -22.81
CA LEU A 150 -0.57 5.82 -22.57
C LEU A 150 -0.09 5.00 -23.78
N GLN A 151 -0.01 5.62 -24.96
CA GLN A 151 0.51 5.01 -26.18
C GLN A 151 2.03 5.16 -26.33
N GLU A 152 2.64 6.00 -25.48
CA GLU A 152 4.08 6.23 -25.49
C GLU A 152 4.78 5.18 -24.61
N PHE A 153 6.02 4.84 -24.97
CA PHE A 153 6.81 3.94 -24.14
C PHE A 153 7.26 4.69 -22.87
N PRO A 154 7.17 4.09 -21.67
CA PRO A 154 7.58 4.76 -20.44
C PRO A 154 9.03 5.22 -20.53
N SER A 155 9.27 6.52 -20.35
CA SER A 155 10.62 7.07 -20.23
C SER A 155 11.26 6.61 -18.92
N SER A 156 12.53 6.19 -19.03
CA SER A 156 13.39 5.74 -17.92
C SER A 156 13.62 6.80 -16.86
#